data_AF-A0A8H7T9N3-F1
#
_entry.id   AF-A0A8H7T9N3-F1
#
_cell.length_a   1.000
_cell.length_b   1.000
_cell.length_c   1.000
_cell.angle_alpha   90.00
_cell.angle_beta   90.00
_cell.angle_gamma   90.00
#
_symmetry.space_group_name_H-M   'P 1'
#
loop_
_entity.id
_entity.type
_entity.pdbx_description
1 polymer ?
#
loop_
_entity_poly.entity_id
_entity_poly.type
_entity_poly.pdbx_seq_one_letter_code
_entity_poly.pdbx_strand_id
1 'polypeptide(L)'
;MARWISPPAVAKDMLRQPSVILEFSPEHLEVLLRSAAISRYGAKEKLDLVKEYLKKMAAELGDLGDVPPEGFFVRVSNCSLKDADDGNQKPLYTIYDSLVKIISSKRAVHSFLDLQHETDTGEISAISQTRFYQNHHAGVSDGALRELVGQARRLWEEIGKEFEFESTILDLYADVREEGLEVRLIEMNPWGAHLGTGSLLFHWIDDRDILEPDVPTGRTVLRLVQARSASSGPVKYLPKAQVNEIGHGKIIEDELKVLRRRKLEWLLDPKETQRLMSLPVPGKTSSEITATRAEALNRLRRDHGVEEEIDSEAGCDQRTENGIKLHAKFKRMQRAFAAEEGIGEESLSEYVELLPYDSI
;
A
#
# COMPACT_ATOMS: atom_id res chain seq x y z
N MET A 1 11.03 10.59 9.29
CA MET A 1 10.15 10.12 10.39
C MET A 1 8.68 10.11 9.96
N ALA A 2 8.07 8.94 9.71
CA ALA A 2 6.60 8.84 9.76
C ALA A 2 6.17 8.70 11.23
N ARG A 3 6.03 9.86 11.91
CA ARG A 3 5.62 10.02 13.31
C ARG A 3 4.14 9.71 13.54
N TRP A 4 3.69 8.48 13.33
CA TRP A 4 2.29 8.09 13.54
C TRP A 4 2.31 6.82 14.39
N ILE A 5 1.95 6.84 15.68
CA ILE A 5 0.82 7.51 16.33
C ILE A 5 1.22 7.94 17.75
N SER A 6 1.47 9.24 17.99
CA SER A 6 1.43 9.83 19.35
C SER A 6 1.28 11.37 19.48
N PRO A 7 0.80 12.16 18.50
CA PRO A 7 0.26 13.48 18.84
C PRO A 7 -1.17 13.39 19.42
N PRO A 8 -1.55 14.23 20.40
CA PRO A 8 -2.92 14.30 20.93
C PRO A 8 -4.00 14.57 19.87
N ALA A 9 -3.64 15.24 18.76
CA ALA A 9 -4.54 15.52 17.65
C ALA A 9 -5.00 14.23 16.95
N VAL A 10 -4.08 13.32 16.64
CA VAL A 10 -4.38 12.07 15.92
C VAL A 10 -5.18 11.10 16.78
N ALA A 11 -4.82 10.98 18.06
CA ALA A 11 -5.50 10.09 19.01
C ALA A 11 -6.97 10.47 19.25
N LYS A 12 -7.33 11.74 19.02
CA LYS A 12 -8.71 12.24 19.11
C LYS A 12 -9.57 11.76 17.93
N ASP A 13 -8.97 11.60 16.75
CA ASP A 13 -9.69 11.38 15.50
C ASP A 13 -9.65 9.92 15.04
N MET A 14 -8.89 9.05 15.72
CA MET A 14 -8.87 7.60 15.48
C MET A 14 -10.14 6.91 15.97
N LEU A 15 -10.69 6.01 15.15
CA LEU A 15 -11.85 5.19 15.52
C LEU A 15 -11.57 4.26 16.71
N ARG A 16 -10.33 3.77 16.85
CA ARG A 16 -9.88 2.91 17.95
C ARG A 16 -8.45 3.27 18.32
N GLN A 17 -8.18 3.41 19.62
CA GLN A 17 -6.84 3.67 20.13
C GLN A 17 -6.04 2.36 20.28
N PRO A 18 -4.72 2.38 20.04
CA PRO A 18 -3.86 1.23 20.29
C PRO A 18 -3.82 0.87 21.79
N SER A 19 -3.76 -0.42 22.10
CA SER A 19 -3.63 -0.88 23.50
C SER A 19 -2.18 -0.85 23.97
N VAL A 20 -1.23 -1.16 23.08
CA VAL A 20 0.20 -1.08 23.35
C VAL A 20 0.89 -0.49 22.13
N ILE A 21 1.85 0.39 22.37
CA ILE A 21 2.74 0.98 21.35
C ILE A 21 4.17 0.59 21.71
N LEU A 22 4.87 -0.08 20.80
CA LEU A 22 6.29 -0.40 20.92
C LEU A 22 7.08 0.60 20.09
N GLU A 23 8.10 1.25 20.68
CA GLU A 23 8.97 2.19 19.97
C GLU A 23 10.26 1.48 19.52
N PHE A 24 10.61 1.63 18.25
CA PHE A 24 11.80 1.10 17.59
C PHE A 24 12.81 2.23 17.40
N SER A 25 14.05 2.01 17.84
CA SER A 25 15.17 2.89 17.52
C SER A 25 15.68 2.63 16.10
N PRO A 26 16.60 3.45 15.56
CA PRO A 26 17.23 3.17 14.27
C PRO A 26 17.88 1.78 14.22
N GLU A 27 18.51 1.35 15.32
CA GLU A 27 19.17 0.04 15.44
C GLU A 27 18.15 -1.10 15.42
N HIS A 28 16.99 -0.92 16.06
CA HIS A 28 15.87 -1.86 15.99
C HIS A 28 15.41 -2.06 14.54
N LEU A 29 15.30 -0.98 13.77
CA LEU A 29 14.93 -1.04 12.35
C LEU A 29 15.97 -1.75 11.50
N GLU A 30 17.25 -1.46 11.72
CA GLU A 30 18.33 -2.16 11.04
C GLU A 30 18.26 -3.68 11.31
N VAL A 31 18.04 -4.07 12.57
CA VAL A 31 17.90 -5.49 12.97
C VAL A 31 16.72 -6.14 12.26
N LEU A 32 15.57 -5.47 12.18
CA LEU A 32 14.37 -6.00 11.51
C LEU A 32 14.58 -6.15 10.00
N LEU A 33 15.10 -5.11 9.33
CA LEU A 33 15.40 -5.14 7.90
C LEU A 33 16.42 -6.23 7.55
N ARG A 34 17.50 -6.34 8.35
CA ARG A 34 18.50 -7.40 8.20
C ARG A 34 17.90 -8.79 8.43
N SER A 35 17.05 -8.94 9.45
CA SER A 35 16.39 -10.20 9.75
C SER A 35 15.41 -10.63 8.66
N ALA A 36 14.63 -9.70 8.11
CA ALA A 36 13.76 -9.94 6.96
C ALA A 36 14.57 -10.39 5.73
N ALA A 37 15.70 -9.73 5.44
CA ALA A 37 16.57 -10.10 4.32
C ALA A 37 17.19 -11.50 4.49
N ILE A 38 17.71 -11.83 5.68
CA ILE A 38 18.31 -13.14 5.96
C ILE A 38 17.25 -14.25 5.90
N SER A 39 16.10 -14.02 6.55
CA SER A 39 15.01 -14.99 6.62
C SER A 39 14.20 -15.12 5.33
N ARG A 40 14.41 -14.23 4.35
CA ARG A 40 13.57 -14.11 3.14
C ARG A 40 12.10 -13.88 3.48
N TYR A 41 11.83 -12.86 4.29
CA TYR A 41 10.50 -12.53 4.79
C TYR A 41 9.89 -13.67 5.63
N GLY A 42 10.66 -14.18 6.61
CA GLY A 42 10.13 -15.15 7.57
C GLY A 42 9.92 -16.56 7.04
N ALA A 43 10.63 -16.98 5.99
CA ALA A 43 10.61 -18.37 5.53
C ALA A 43 10.98 -19.30 6.69
N LYS A 44 10.10 -20.27 7.02
CA LYS A 44 10.17 -21.06 8.25
C LYS A 44 11.53 -21.73 8.44
N GLU A 45 12.10 -22.24 7.36
CA GLU A 45 13.41 -22.90 7.33
C GLU A 45 14.61 -21.96 7.58
N LYS A 46 14.38 -20.65 7.59
CA LYS A 46 15.42 -19.63 7.81
C LYS A 46 15.23 -18.83 9.10
N LEU A 47 14.09 -18.98 9.77
CA LEU A 47 13.78 -18.19 10.95
C LEU A 47 14.76 -18.46 12.11
N ASP A 48 15.24 -19.70 12.23
CA ASP A 48 16.26 -20.08 13.22
C ASP A 48 17.58 -19.29 13.07
N LEU A 49 17.89 -18.78 11.87
CA LEU A 49 19.09 -17.98 11.62
C LEU A 49 19.02 -16.58 12.24
N VAL A 50 17.81 -16.07 12.49
CA VAL A 50 17.57 -14.70 13.00
C VAL A 50 16.95 -14.69 14.39
N LYS A 51 16.54 -15.85 14.90
CA LYS A 51 15.84 -16.04 16.16
C LYS A 51 16.50 -15.34 17.35
N GLU A 52 17.80 -15.49 17.50
CA GLU A 52 18.51 -14.90 18.64
C GLU A 52 18.60 -13.36 18.55
N TYR A 53 18.67 -12.79 17.35
CA TYR A 53 18.58 -11.33 17.17
C TYR A 53 17.20 -10.80 17.57
N LEU A 54 16.13 -11.46 17.13
CA LEU A 54 14.75 -11.06 17.44
C LEU A 54 14.42 -11.24 18.92
N LYS A 55 14.91 -12.29 19.59
CA LYS A 55 14.75 -12.46 21.04
C LYS A 55 15.45 -11.37 21.83
N LYS A 56 16.67 -11.01 21.43
CA LYS A 56 17.43 -9.92 22.06
C LYS A 56 16.65 -8.61 21.96
N MET A 57 16.19 -8.27 20.76
CA MET A 57 15.36 -7.09 20.52
C MET A 57 14.05 -7.13 21.31
N ALA A 58 13.36 -8.28 21.36
CA ALA A 58 12.14 -8.42 22.14
C ALA A 58 12.38 -8.17 23.64
N ALA A 59 13.51 -8.62 24.18
CA ALA A 59 13.89 -8.35 25.57
C ALA A 59 14.22 -6.87 25.83
N GLU A 60 14.81 -6.18 24.85
CA GLU A 60 15.09 -4.73 24.90
C GLU A 60 13.79 -3.90 24.89
N LEU A 61 12.77 -4.36 24.15
CA LEU A 61 11.45 -3.73 24.08
C LEU A 61 10.56 -3.98 25.31
N GLY A 62 10.95 -4.91 26.20
CA GLY A 62 10.28 -5.16 27.47
C GLY A 62 9.15 -6.20 27.41
N ASP A 63 8.02 -5.89 28.03
CA ASP A 63 6.84 -6.76 28.13
C ASP A 63 5.60 -6.02 27.58
N LEU A 64 4.63 -6.77 27.06
CA LEU A 64 3.35 -6.26 26.58
C LEU A 64 2.40 -5.82 27.70
N GLY A 65 2.74 -6.12 28.96
CA GLY A 65 1.88 -5.86 30.10
C GLY A 65 0.70 -6.84 30.15
N ASP A 66 -0.51 -6.33 30.39
CA ASP A 66 -1.71 -7.15 30.46
C ASP A 66 -2.15 -7.62 29.08
N VAL A 67 -1.69 -8.82 28.68
CA VAL A 67 -2.08 -9.44 27.42
C VAL A 67 -3.52 -9.95 27.51
N PRO A 68 -4.45 -9.47 26.65
CA PRO A 68 -5.83 -9.93 26.67
C PRO A 68 -5.92 -11.41 26.24
N PRO A 69 -6.93 -12.17 26.70
CA PRO A 69 -7.07 -13.59 26.37
C PRO A 69 -7.27 -13.83 24.87
N GLU A 70 -7.90 -12.89 24.17
CA GLU A 70 -8.07 -12.89 22.71
C GLU A 70 -6.76 -12.57 21.96
N GLY A 71 -5.75 -12.03 22.64
CA GLY A 71 -4.46 -11.65 22.07
C GLY A 71 -4.52 -10.35 21.29
N PHE A 72 -3.41 -10.04 20.62
CA PHE A 72 -3.24 -8.79 19.89
C PHE A 72 -3.18 -8.98 18.37
N PHE A 73 -3.65 -7.98 17.65
CA PHE A 73 -3.36 -7.75 16.24
C PHE A 73 -2.24 -6.71 16.11
N VAL A 74 -1.20 -7.05 15.35
CA VAL A 74 -0.07 -6.15 15.08
C VAL A 74 -0.32 -5.34 13.81
N ARG A 75 0.00 -4.05 13.89
CA ARG A 75 0.30 -3.23 12.71
C ARG A 75 1.60 -2.45 12.91
N VAL A 76 2.23 -2.07 11.80
CA VAL A 76 3.22 -0.99 11.80
C VAL A 76 2.51 0.32 11.41
N SER A 77 3.16 1.44 11.64
CA SER A 77 2.64 2.80 11.38
C SER A 77 1.92 2.93 10.03
N ASN A 78 2.50 2.43 8.94
CA ASN A 78 1.94 2.62 7.60
C ASN A 78 1.16 1.42 7.05
N CYS A 79 1.13 0.26 7.72
CA CYS A 79 0.40 -0.88 7.18
C CYS A 79 0.03 -1.96 8.20
N SER A 80 -1.06 -2.64 7.87
CA SER A 80 -1.43 -3.92 8.48
C SER A 80 -0.65 -5.08 7.86
N LEU A 81 -0.25 -6.06 8.69
CA LEU A 81 0.56 -7.22 8.30
C LEU A 81 -0.26 -8.32 7.59
N LYS A 82 -1.19 -7.93 6.70
CA LYS A 82 -2.17 -8.83 6.06
C LYS A 82 -1.54 -9.86 5.11
N ASP A 83 -0.32 -9.62 4.67
CA ASP A 83 0.44 -10.51 3.80
C ASP A 83 1.34 -11.49 4.57
N ALA A 84 1.44 -11.35 5.90
CA ALA A 84 2.07 -12.35 6.76
C ALA A 84 1.12 -13.54 7.01
N ASP A 85 1.69 -14.69 7.40
CA ASP A 85 0.95 -15.89 7.82
C ASP A 85 -0.10 -16.42 6.80
N ASP A 86 0.18 -16.27 5.51
CA ASP A 86 -0.76 -16.59 4.42
C ASP A 86 -2.10 -15.83 4.53
N GLY A 87 -2.08 -14.65 5.14
CA GLY A 87 -3.25 -13.82 5.39
C GLY A 87 -4.10 -14.24 6.59
N ASN A 88 -3.70 -15.29 7.32
CA ASN A 88 -4.35 -15.67 8.56
C ASN A 88 -3.89 -14.69 9.65
N GLN A 89 -4.71 -13.69 9.95
CA GLN A 89 -4.47 -12.66 10.95
C GLN A 89 -4.48 -13.21 12.39
N LYS A 90 -3.69 -14.25 12.69
CA LYS A 90 -3.69 -14.92 14.00
C LYS A 90 -3.35 -13.93 15.11
N PRO A 91 -4.02 -14.03 16.28
CA PRO A 91 -3.70 -13.23 17.44
C PRO A 91 -2.29 -13.56 17.94
N LEU A 92 -1.62 -12.54 18.48
CA LEU A 92 -0.26 -12.61 18.99
C LEU A 92 -0.24 -12.30 20.49
N TYR A 93 0.66 -12.97 21.20
CA TYR A 93 0.69 -12.92 22.67
C TYR A 93 2.05 -12.48 23.21
N THR A 94 3.06 -12.33 22.34
CA THR A 94 4.42 -11.95 22.74
C THR A 94 5.00 -10.92 21.78
N ILE A 95 5.96 -10.12 22.27
CA ILE A 95 6.74 -9.21 21.42
C ILE A 95 7.48 -10.01 20.35
N TYR A 96 8.12 -11.13 20.72
CA TYR A 96 8.84 -11.97 19.76
C TYR A 96 7.97 -12.42 18.59
N ASP A 97 6.77 -12.92 18.85
CA ASP A 97 5.86 -13.36 17.78
C ASP A 97 5.41 -12.17 16.91
N SER A 98 5.28 -10.98 17.52
CA SER A 98 5.00 -9.73 16.81
C SER A 98 6.15 -9.35 15.87
N LEU A 99 7.41 -9.41 16.33
CA LEU A 99 8.59 -9.15 15.51
C LEU A 99 8.72 -10.15 14.37
N VAL A 100 8.48 -11.44 14.63
CA VAL A 100 8.46 -12.49 13.59
C VAL A 100 7.41 -12.15 12.52
N LYS A 101 6.19 -11.76 12.93
CA LYS A 101 5.12 -11.41 11.99
C LYS A 101 5.47 -10.18 11.16
N ILE A 102 6.08 -9.17 11.77
CA ILE A 102 6.56 -7.95 11.11
C ILE A 102 7.56 -8.30 10.01
N ILE A 103 8.64 -9.02 10.32
CA ILE A 103 9.66 -9.35 9.32
C ILE A 103 9.15 -10.31 8.23
N SER A 104 8.02 -10.99 8.49
CA SER A 104 7.35 -11.87 7.53
C SER A 104 6.42 -11.12 6.58
N SER A 105 6.05 -9.88 6.89
CA SER A 105 5.24 -9.01 6.04
C SER A 105 6.13 -8.20 5.10
N LYS A 106 5.93 -8.34 3.79
CA LYS A 106 6.60 -7.50 2.80
C LYS A 106 6.12 -6.05 2.92
N ARG A 107 4.84 -5.85 3.23
CA ARG A 107 4.27 -4.51 3.46
C ARG A 107 5.01 -3.77 4.57
N ALA A 108 5.26 -4.43 5.70
CA ALA A 108 5.99 -3.82 6.81
C ALA A 108 7.45 -3.52 6.45
N VAL A 109 8.14 -4.48 5.83
CA VAL A 109 9.54 -4.28 5.43
C VAL A 109 9.68 -3.15 4.42
N HIS A 110 8.74 -3.00 3.48
CA HIS A 110 8.73 -1.87 2.55
C HIS A 110 8.47 -0.55 3.28
N SER A 111 7.49 -0.53 4.18
CA SER A 111 7.23 0.64 5.04
C SER A 111 8.48 1.13 5.76
N PHE A 112 9.31 0.22 6.29
CA PHE A 112 10.55 0.55 6.98
C PHE A 112 11.61 1.18 6.06
N LEU A 113 11.64 0.76 4.79
CA LEU A 113 12.56 1.32 3.79
C LEU A 113 12.14 2.74 3.37
N ASP A 114 10.84 3.00 3.30
CA ASP A 114 10.31 4.28 2.87
C ASP A 114 10.50 5.40 3.91
N LEU A 115 10.71 5.05 5.18
CA LEU A 115 11.01 6.01 6.26
C LEU A 115 12.30 6.82 6.04
N GLN A 116 13.11 6.45 5.04
CA GLN A 116 14.38 7.09 4.72
C GLN A 116 14.26 8.25 3.70
N HIS A 117 13.05 8.59 3.27
CA HIS A 117 12.81 9.65 2.30
C HIS A 117 12.08 10.84 2.96
N GLU A 118 12.76 11.98 3.07
CA GLU A 118 12.19 13.28 3.47
C GLU A 118 11.54 13.97 2.28
N THR A 119 10.36 14.61 2.44
CA THR A 119 9.93 15.82 1.66
C THR A 119 8.53 16.40 1.99
N ASP A 120 8.27 17.54 1.32
CA ASP A 120 7.25 18.61 1.41
C ASP A 120 5.76 18.27 1.65
N THR A 121 5.04 19.28 2.17
CA THR A 121 3.60 19.28 2.47
C THR A 121 2.73 19.12 1.21
N GLY A 122 2.17 17.93 0.98
CA GLY A 122 1.33 17.63 -0.19
C GLY A 122 -0.08 18.25 -0.20
N GLU A 123 -0.72 18.32 -1.37
CA GLU A 123 -2.16 18.61 -1.55
C GLU A 123 -2.96 17.32 -1.80
N ILE A 124 -4.25 17.28 -1.41
CA ILE A 124 -5.14 16.17 -1.82
C ILE A 124 -5.47 16.28 -3.31
N SER A 125 -4.84 15.44 -4.12
CA SER A 125 -5.03 15.40 -5.57
C SER A 125 -6.29 14.63 -5.99
N ALA A 126 -6.63 13.54 -5.29
CA ALA A 126 -7.71 12.64 -5.69
C ALA A 126 -8.42 11.97 -4.51
N ILE A 127 -9.72 11.66 -4.69
CA ILE A 127 -10.55 10.88 -3.75
C ILE A 127 -11.38 9.87 -4.55
N SER A 128 -11.48 8.63 -4.06
CA SER A 128 -12.37 7.63 -4.65
C SER A 128 -13.20 6.88 -3.61
N GLN A 129 -14.34 6.34 -4.06
CA GLN A 129 -15.17 5.47 -3.23
C GLN A 129 -14.54 4.08 -3.06
N THR A 130 -14.18 3.70 -1.82
CA THR A 130 -13.59 2.39 -1.48
C THR A 130 -14.49 1.22 -1.85
N ARG A 131 -15.79 1.29 -1.53
CA ARG A 131 -16.75 0.22 -1.84
C ARG A 131 -17.24 0.34 -3.27
N PHE A 132 -16.37 0.02 -4.24
CA PHE A 132 -16.63 0.16 -5.68
C PHE A 132 -17.82 -0.68 -6.20
N TYR A 133 -18.31 -1.62 -5.40
CA TYR A 133 -19.44 -2.50 -5.71
C TYR A 133 -20.79 -2.03 -5.13
N GLN A 134 -20.82 -0.91 -4.39
CA GLN A 134 -22.05 -0.36 -3.80
C GLN A 134 -22.36 1.01 -4.41
N ASN A 135 -23.64 1.28 -4.66
CA ASN A 135 -24.07 2.57 -5.21
C ASN A 135 -24.44 3.54 -4.07
N HIS A 136 -23.47 3.94 -3.26
CA HIS A 136 -23.72 4.75 -2.07
C HIS A 136 -24.01 6.22 -2.36
N HIS A 137 -23.51 6.74 -3.48
CA HIS A 137 -23.71 8.15 -3.84
C HIS A 137 -25.09 8.44 -4.47
N ALA A 138 -25.92 7.42 -4.76
CA ALA A 138 -27.27 7.68 -5.25
C ALA A 138 -28.07 8.52 -4.24
N GLY A 139 -28.56 9.68 -4.70
CA GLY A 139 -29.29 10.64 -3.87
C GLY A 139 -28.42 11.59 -3.03
N VAL A 140 -27.09 11.49 -3.12
CA VAL A 140 -26.16 12.43 -2.47
C VAL A 140 -26.09 13.70 -3.32
N SER A 141 -26.22 14.86 -2.68
CA SER A 141 -26.16 16.14 -3.37
C SER A 141 -24.72 16.56 -3.69
N ASP A 142 -24.54 17.35 -4.75
CA ASP A 142 -23.24 17.97 -5.06
C ASP A 142 -22.70 18.81 -3.90
N GLY A 143 -23.59 19.44 -3.12
CA GLY A 143 -23.22 20.20 -1.92
C GLY A 143 -22.56 19.32 -0.85
N ALA A 144 -23.15 18.14 -0.58
CA ALA A 144 -22.57 17.18 0.36
C ALA A 144 -21.23 16.63 -0.13
N LEU A 145 -21.08 16.37 -1.43
CA LEU A 145 -19.79 15.92 -2.00
C LEU A 145 -18.71 17.01 -1.92
N ARG A 146 -19.07 18.27 -2.13
CA ARG A 146 -18.13 19.40 -1.94
C ARG A 146 -17.73 19.57 -0.49
N GLU A 147 -18.67 19.41 0.44
CA GLU A 147 -18.39 19.48 1.87
C GLU A 147 -17.48 18.32 2.30
N LEU A 148 -17.70 17.09 1.81
CA LEU A 148 -16.81 15.96 2.01
C LEU A 148 -15.37 16.28 1.57
N VAL A 149 -15.17 16.80 0.36
CA VAL A 149 -13.84 17.16 -0.16
C VAL A 149 -13.21 18.27 0.69
N GLY A 150 -14.01 19.27 1.09
CA GLY A 150 -13.56 20.37 1.94
C GLY A 150 -13.10 19.90 3.31
N GLN A 151 -13.85 19.01 3.95
CA GLN A 151 -13.47 18.42 5.23
C GLN A 151 -12.25 17.50 5.12
N ALA A 152 -12.15 16.69 4.07
CA ALA A 152 -10.97 15.87 3.84
C ALA A 152 -9.70 16.73 3.70
N ARG A 153 -9.77 17.86 2.98
CA ARG A 153 -8.66 18.81 2.86
C ARG A 153 -8.31 19.45 4.20
N ARG A 154 -9.30 19.92 4.96
CA ARG A 154 -9.05 20.50 6.30
C ARG A 154 -8.41 19.49 7.23
N LEU A 155 -8.91 18.26 7.22
CA LEU A 155 -8.31 17.15 7.96
C LEU A 155 -6.85 17.00 7.55
N TRP A 156 -6.54 16.90 6.25
CA TRP A 156 -5.16 16.82 5.76
C TRP A 156 -4.31 18.06 6.08
N GLU A 157 -4.84 19.28 6.06
CA GLU A 157 -4.12 20.48 6.47
C GLU A 157 -3.81 20.50 7.98
N GLU A 158 -4.65 19.85 8.79
CA GLU A 158 -4.46 19.67 10.23
C GLU A 158 -3.44 18.57 10.51
N ILE A 159 -3.62 17.39 9.92
CA ILE A 159 -2.79 16.22 10.19
C ILE A 159 -1.49 16.21 9.38
N GLY A 160 -1.52 16.68 8.14
CA GLY A 160 -0.47 16.57 7.13
C GLY A 160 0.85 17.22 7.51
N LYS A 161 0.80 18.27 8.34
CA LYS A 161 1.98 18.99 8.85
C LYS A 161 2.81 18.17 9.85
N GLU A 162 2.21 17.14 10.42
CA GLU A 162 2.85 16.27 11.42
C GLU A 162 3.52 15.04 10.75
N PHE A 163 3.53 14.98 9.40
CA PHE A 163 4.18 13.92 8.62
C PHE A 163 5.33 14.45 7.77
N GLU A 164 6.32 13.59 7.54
CA GLU A 164 7.47 13.86 6.67
C GLU A 164 7.42 12.98 5.40
N PHE A 165 6.27 12.90 4.72
CA PHE A 165 6.18 12.21 3.43
C PHE A 165 5.57 13.10 2.35
N GLU A 166 6.03 12.91 1.11
CA GLU A 166 5.51 13.63 -0.08
C GLU A 166 4.07 13.28 -0.39
N SER A 167 3.74 12.02 -0.18
CA SER A 167 2.54 11.41 -0.71
C SER A 167 2.07 10.27 0.18
N THR A 168 0.75 10.16 0.32
CA THR A 168 0.09 9.12 1.09
C THR A 168 -1.31 8.87 0.52
N ILE A 169 -1.89 7.74 0.89
CA ILE A 169 -3.31 7.47 0.67
C ILE A 169 -4.02 7.47 2.02
N LEU A 170 -5.07 8.27 2.12
CA LEU A 170 -5.96 8.30 3.29
C LEU A 170 -7.21 7.47 3.00
N ASP A 171 -7.49 6.51 3.87
CA ASP A 171 -8.82 5.91 3.97
C ASP A 171 -9.66 6.74 4.93
N LEU A 172 -10.76 7.29 4.42
CA LEU A 172 -11.64 8.19 5.16
C LEU A 172 -13.04 7.59 5.29
N TYR A 173 -13.67 7.82 6.45
CA TYR A 173 -15.08 7.54 6.69
C TYR A 173 -15.87 8.85 6.69
N ALA A 174 -17.00 8.88 5.99
CA ALA A 174 -17.98 9.95 6.11
C ALA A 174 -19.37 9.43 5.74
N ASP A 175 -20.39 9.78 6.52
CA ASP A 175 -21.78 9.60 6.12
C ASP A 175 -22.29 10.86 5.41
N VAL A 176 -22.18 10.86 4.09
CA VAL A 176 -22.55 12.00 3.23
C VAL A 176 -24.06 12.28 3.15
N ARG A 177 -24.89 11.47 3.81
CA ARG A 177 -26.35 11.68 3.90
C ARG A 177 -26.77 12.32 5.21
N GLU A 178 -25.89 12.32 6.21
CA GLU A 178 -26.17 12.91 7.51
C GLU A 178 -26.04 14.44 7.43
N GLU A 179 -26.95 15.16 8.09
CA GLU A 179 -26.79 16.59 8.27
C GLU A 179 -25.59 16.85 9.18
N GLY A 180 -24.69 17.73 8.75
CA GLY A 180 -23.44 17.96 9.49
C GLY A 180 -22.46 16.80 9.36
N LEU A 181 -22.37 16.18 8.17
CA LEU A 181 -21.40 15.12 7.86
C LEU A 181 -20.02 15.41 8.48
N GLU A 182 -19.38 14.38 9.00
CA GLU A 182 -18.05 14.45 9.61
C GLU A 182 -17.11 13.47 8.92
N VAL A 183 -15.97 13.97 8.44
CA VAL A 183 -14.89 13.14 7.89
C VAL A 183 -14.00 12.65 9.01
N ARG A 184 -13.81 11.33 9.09
CA ARG A 184 -12.93 10.67 10.07
C ARG A 184 -11.84 9.87 9.37
N LEU A 185 -10.64 9.92 9.92
CA LEU A 185 -9.51 9.12 9.43
C LEU A 185 -9.69 7.65 9.86
N ILE A 186 -9.59 6.71 8.92
CA ILE A 186 -9.64 5.27 9.19
C ILE A 186 -8.22 4.69 9.21
N GLU A 187 -7.50 4.85 8.09
CA GLU A 187 -6.20 4.25 7.85
C GLU A 187 -5.39 5.18 6.93
N MET A 188 -4.08 5.10 7.05
CA MET A 188 -3.14 5.73 6.14
C MET A 188 -2.29 4.66 5.51
N ASN A 189 -2.12 4.76 4.20
CA ASN A 189 -1.40 3.80 3.40
C ASN A 189 -0.28 4.50 2.64
N PRO A 190 0.82 3.80 2.33
CA PRO A 190 1.87 4.36 1.50
C PRO A 190 1.38 4.64 0.08
N TRP A 191 2.04 5.57 -0.60
CA TRP A 191 1.69 5.96 -1.96
C TRP A 191 2.25 4.99 -3.01
N GLY A 192 1.40 4.59 -3.96
CA GLY A 192 1.82 3.87 -5.16
C GLY A 192 1.63 2.34 -5.13
N ALA A 193 1.55 1.76 -6.34
CA ALA A 193 1.34 0.32 -6.55
C ALA A 193 2.46 -0.56 -5.96
N HIS A 194 3.69 -0.03 -5.94
CA HIS A 194 4.89 -0.74 -5.50
C HIS A 194 4.88 -1.04 -3.98
N LEU A 195 4.00 -0.36 -3.23
CA LEU A 195 3.82 -0.54 -1.78
C LEU A 195 2.55 -1.32 -1.45
N GLY A 196 1.90 -1.91 -2.47
CA GLY A 196 0.72 -2.76 -2.29
C GLY A 196 -0.56 -2.00 -1.96
N THR A 197 -0.57 -0.67 -2.10
CA THR A 197 -1.78 0.13 -1.92
C THR A 197 -2.65 0.10 -3.18
N GLY A 198 -3.92 -0.25 -3.01
CA GLY A 198 -4.89 -0.21 -4.09
C GLY A 198 -5.30 1.22 -4.42
N SER A 199 -5.30 1.59 -5.70
CA SER A 199 -5.78 2.90 -6.18
C SER A 199 -7.30 2.96 -6.37
N LEU A 200 -8.02 1.87 -6.07
CA LEU A 200 -9.47 1.75 -6.16
C LEU A 200 -10.02 2.15 -7.55
N LEU A 201 -10.75 3.26 -7.65
CA LEU A 201 -11.33 3.75 -8.91
C LEU A 201 -10.35 4.55 -9.77
N PHE A 202 -9.10 4.67 -9.33
CA PHE A 202 -7.99 5.20 -10.12
C PHE A 202 -7.08 4.07 -10.58
N HIS A 203 -6.32 4.32 -11.64
CA HIS A 203 -5.27 3.46 -12.14
C HIS A 203 -3.93 4.18 -12.02
N TRP A 204 -2.98 3.58 -11.31
CA TRP A 204 -1.67 4.20 -10.99
C TRP A 204 -0.91 4.77 -12.20
N ILE A 205 -0.98 4.09 -13.36
CA ILE A 205 -0.28 4.52 -14.58
C ILE A 205 -1.12 5.52 -15.39
N ASP A 206 -2.34 5.13 -15.76
CA ASP A 206 -3.20 5.95 -16.62
C ASP A 206 -3.69 7.26 -15.98
N ASP A 207 -3.75 7.34 -14.66
CA ASP A 207 -4.18 8.53 -13.92
C ASP A 207 -3.00 9.25 -13.23
N ARG A 208 -1.75 9.00 -13.64
CA ARG A 208 -0.58 9.60 -12.99
C ARG A 208 -0.64 11.13 -12.95
N ASP A 209 -1.12 11.76 -14.01
CA ASP A 209 -1.27 13.23 -14.10
C ASP A 209 -2.33 13.80 -13.16
N ILE A 210 -3.28 12.96 -12.72
CA ILE A 210 -4.26 13.30 -11.69
C ILE A 210 -3.69 13.05 -10.30
N LEU A 211 -3.02 11.91 -10.12
CA LEU A 211 -2.54 11.43 -8.83
C LEU A 211 -1.27 12.19 -8.37
N GLU A 212 -0.35 12.47 -9.29
CA GLU A 212 0.92 13.18 -9.12
C GLU A 212 1.02 14.33 -10.15
N PRO A 213 0.21 15.39 -10.00
CA PRO A 213 0.30 16.51 -10.94
C PRO A 213 1.66 17.20 -10.80
N ASP A 214 2.35 17.44 -11.93
CA ASP A 214 3.65 18.12 -11.95
C ASP A 214 3.59 19.53 -11.32
N VAL A 215 2.40 20.14 -11.28
CA VAL A 215 2.13 21.42 -10.62
C VAL A 215 0.88 21.29 -9.76
N PRO A 216 0.91 21.72 -8.49
CA PRO A 216 -0.29 21.77 -7.65
C PRO A 216 -1.41 22.53 -8.35
N THR A 217 -2.56 21.87 -8.53
CA THR A 217 -3.68 22.45 -9.28
C THR A 217 -4.70 23.13 -8.35
N GLY A 218 -4.62 22.90 -7.04
CA GLY A 218 -5.66 23.24 -6.08
C GLY A 218 -6.99 22.50 -6.32
N ARG A 219 -7.04 21.54 -7.25
CA ARG A 219 -8.22 20.74 -7.60
C ARG A 219 -8.07 19.33 -7.04
N THR A 220 -9.19 18.79 -6.54
CA THR A 220 -9.28 17.39 -6.13
C THR A 220 -10.22 16.68 -7.07
N VAL A 221 -9.76 15.58 -7.69
CA VAL A 221 -10.60 14.75 -8.56
C VAL A 221 -11.35 13.73 -7.70
N LEU A 222 -12.68 13.74 -7.78
CA LEU A 222 -13.55 12.78 -7.07
C LEU A 222 -14.09 11.74 -8.06
N ARG A 223 -13.83 10.45 -7.80
CA ARG A 223 -14.45 9.33 -8.53
C ARG A 223 -15.40 8.53 -7.66
N LEU A 224 -16.63 8.37 -8.15
CA LEU A 224 -17.69 7.61 -7.50
C LEU A 224 -18.22 6.54 -8.46
N VAL A 225 -18.72 5.43 -7.92
CA VAL A 225 -19.29 4.34 -8.72
C VAL A 225 -20.58 4.83 -9.36
N GLN A 226 -20.68 4.95 -10.69
CA GLN A 226 -21.85 5.54 -11.35
C GLN A 226 -23.20 5.00 -10.85
N ALA A 227 -24.13 5.92 -10.53
CA ALA A 227 -25.49 5.53 -10.17
C ALA A 227 -26.19 4.99 -11.42
N ARG A 228 -26.62 3.73 -11.37
CA ARG A 228 -27.47 3.19 -12.44
C ARG A 228 -28.79 3.94 -12.47
N SER A 229 -29.26 4.28 -13.68
CA SER A 229 -30.56 4.92 -13.87
C SER A 229 -31.67 4.05 -13.28
N ALA A 230 -32.77 4.69 -12.85
CA ALA A 230 -33.95 4.01 -12.31
C ALA A 230 -34.56 2.95 -13.27
N SER A 231 -34.21 3.00 -14.56
CA SER A 231 -34.60 2.00 -15.57
C SER A 231 -33.79 0.70 -15.52
N SER A 232 -32.69 0.67 -14.75
CA SER A 232 -31.92 -0.54 -14.47
C SER A 232 -32.60 -1.25 -13.30
N GLY A 233 -33.14 -2.45 -13.50
CA GLY A 233 -33.84 -3.20 -12.45
C GLY A 233 -33.04 -3.37 -11.14
N PRO A 234 -33.69 -3.86 -10.06
CA PRO A 234 -33.10 -3.89 -8.72
C PRO A 234 -31.72 -4.54 -8.71
N VAL A 235 -30.78 -3.87 -8.03
CA VAL A 235 -29.40 -4.30 -7.90
C VAL A 235 -29.37 -5.64 -7.15
N LYS A 236 -28.97 -6.71 -7.84
CA LYS A 236 -28.50 -7.92 -7.14
C LYS A 236 -27.11 -7.59 -6.60
N TYR A 237 -27.05 -7.16 -5.35
CA TYR A 237 -25.79 -7.09 -4.61
C TYR A 237 -25.11 -8.45 -4.72
N LEU A 238 -23.82 -8.44 -5.05
CA LEU A 238 -23.05 -9.67 -4.99
C LEU A 238 -23.04 -10.13 -3.53
N PRO A 239 -23.36 -11.39 -3.24
CA PRO A 239 -23.15 -11.95 -1.92
C PRO A 239 -21.69 -11.71 -1.50
N LYS A 240 -21.45 -11.43 -0.21
CA LYS A 240 -20.11 -11.18 0.34
C LYS A 240 -19.10 -12.25 -0.09
N ALA A 241 -19.54 -13.52 -0.19
CA ALA A 241 -18.73 -14.62 -0.69
C ALA A 241 -18.21 -14.41 -2.13
N GLN A 242 -19.03 -13.89 -3.05
CA GLN A 242 -18.61 -13.60 -4.43
C GLN A 242 -17.68 -12.39 -4.50
N VAL A 243 -17.90 -11.37 -3.64
CA VAL A 243 -16.98 -10.22 -3.55
C VAL A 243 -15.61 -10.68 -3.05
N ASN A 244 -15.60 -11.55 -2.03
CA ASN A 244 -14.37 -12.14 -1.50
C ASN A 244 -13.69 -13.06 -2.52
N GLU A 245 -14.44 -13.86 -3.29
CA GLU A 245 -13.90 -14.69 -4.37
C GLU A 245 -13.22 -13.86 -5.45
N ILE A 246 -13.81 -12.71 -5.80
CA ILE A 246 -13.23 -11.74 -6.74
C ILE A 246 -11.96 -11.12 -6.15
N GLY A 247 -12.01 -10.63 -4.91
CA GLY A 247 -10.88 -9.95 -4.27
C GLY A 247 -9.74 -10.85 -3.78
N HIS A 248 -9.99 -12.15 -3.60
CA HIS A 248 -9.00 -13.14 -3.10
C HIS A 248 -8.68 -14.27 -4.10
N GLY A 249 -9.36 -14.34 -5.25
CA GLY A 249 -9.05 -15.29 -6.33
C GLY A 249 -7.68 -14.98 -6.97
N LYS A 250 -7.21 -15.78 -7.94
CA LYS A 250 -6.00 -15.42 -8.71
C LYS A 250 -6.28 -14.13 -9.49
N ILE A 251 -5.95 -13.00 -8.86
CA ILE A 251 -6.57 -11.68 -9.05
C ILE A 251 -6.52 -11.16 -10.49
N ILE A 252 -5.61 -11.63 -11.34
CA ILE A 252 -5.45 -11.05 -12.68
C ILE A 252 -6.26 -11.80 -13.77
N GLU A 253 -6.33 -13.13 -13.73
CA GLU A 253 -7.01 -13.90 -14.80
C GLU A 253 -8.51 -14.08 -14.54
N ASP A 254 -8.92 -14.29 -13.28
CA ASP A 254 -10.30 -14.61 -12.96
C ASP A 254 -11.19 -13.35 -12.87
N GLU A 255 -10.66 -12.19 -12.47
CA GLU A 255 -11.40 -10.93 -12.54
C GLU A 255 -11.80 -10.59 -13.97
N LEU A 256 -10.85 -10.64 -14.91
CA LEU A 256 -11.14 -10.42 -16.33
C LEU A 256 -12.16 -11.43 -16.85
N LYS A 257 -12.05 -12.71 -16.47
CA LYS A 257 -12.99 -13.76 -16.89
C LYS A 257 -14.40 -13.58 -16.30
N VAL A 258 -14.52 -13.10 -15.06
CA VAL A 258 -15.79 -12.80 -14.39
C VAL A 258 -16.44 -11.54 -14.98
N LEU A 259 -15.65 -10.49 -15.21
CA LEU A 259 -16.09 -9.26 -15.86
C LEU A 259 -16.54 -9.51 -17.30
N ARG A 260 -15.81 -10.34 -18.06
CA ARG A 260 -16.21 -10.85 -19.40
C ARG A 260 -17.52 -11.62 -19.38
N ARG A 261 -17.66 -12.59 -18.45
CA ARG A 261 -18.91 -13.37 -18.29
C ARG A 261 -20.12 -12.49 -17.99
N ARG A 262 -19.90 -11.32 -17.36
CA ARG A 262 -20.96 -10.39 -16.96
C ARG A 262 -21.14 -9.21 -17.92
N LYS A 263 -20.38 -9.14 -19.02
CA LYS A 263 -20.38 -8.02 -19.98
C LYS A 263 -20.10 -6.66 -19.32
N LEU A 264 -19.29 -6.65 -18.26
CA LEU A 264 -18.93 -5.45 -17.49
C LEU A 264 -17.51 -4.97 -17.77
N GLU A 265 -16.87 -5.55 -18.79
CA GLU A 265 -15.54 -5.17 -19.21
C GLU A 265 -15.61 -3.81 -19.91
N TRP A 266 -15.04 -2.78 -19.30
CA TRP A 266 -14.46 -1.67 -20.05
C TRP A 266 -13.10 -2.14 -20.57
N LEU A 267 -13.12 -3.08 -21.50
CA LEU A 267 -12.02 -3.18 -22.45
C LEU A 267 -12.24 -2.01 -23.38
N LEU A 268 -11.22 -1.16 -23.54
CA LEU A 268 -11.05 -0.49 -24.82
C LEU A 268 -11.21 -1.60 -25.87
N ASP A 269 -12.17 -1.47 -26.81
CA ASP A 269 -12.35 -2.37 -27.96
C ASP A 269 -10.95 -2.83 -28.45
N PRO A 270 -10.71 -4.09 -28.84
CA PRO A 270 -9.39 -4.51 -29.33
C PRO A 270 -8.72 -3.52 -30.28
N LYS A 271 -9.50 -2.80 -31.11
CA LYS A 271 -9.03 -1.69 -31.95
C LYS A 271 -8.64 -0.45 -31.16
N GLU A 272 -9.40 -0.07 -30.13
CA GLU A 272 -9.07 1.03 -29.22
C GLU A 272 -7.92 0.70 -28.26
N THR A 273 -7.81 -0.55 -27.79
CA THR A 273 -6.63 -1.02 -27.04
C THR A 273 -5.41 -0.99 -27.96
N GLN A 274 -5.52 -1.49 -29.19
CA GLN A 274 -4.44 -1.42 -30.17
C GLN A 274 -4.09 0.04 -30.50
N ARG A 275 -5.10 0.92 -30.64
CA ARG A 275 -4.89 2.36 -30.85
C ARG A 275 -4.15 2.98 -29.66
N LEU A 276 -4.59 2.73 -28.44
CA LEU A 276 -3.98 3.23 -27.21
C LEU A 276 -2.54 2.72 -27.07
N MET A 277 -2.31 1.42 -27.27
CA MET A 277 -0.99 0.79 -27.17
C MET A 277 -0.04 1.24 -28.29
N SER A 278 -0.57 1.71 -29.41
CA SER A 278 0.19 2.36 -30.49
C SER A 278 0.49 3.84 -30.24
N LEU A 279 -0.11 4.47 -29.21
CA LEU A 279 0.19 5.86 -28.90
C LEU A 279 1.64 6.00 -28.43
N PRO A 280 2.33 7.09 -28.85
CA PRO A 280 3.67 7.39 -28.38
C PRO A 280 3.67 7.68 -26.88
N VAL A 281 4.72 7.24 -26.19
CA VAL A 281 5.04 7.66 -24.82
C VAL A 281 6.05 8.79 -24.89
N PRO A 282 5.76 9.96 -24.29
CA PRO A 282 6.76 11.02 -24.14
C PRO A 282 7.96 10.49 -23.36
N GLY A 283 9.16 10.66 -23.91
CA GLY A 283 10.42 10.35 -23.24
C GLY A 283 10.72 11.35 -22.12
N LYS A 284 11.90 11.21 -21.50
CA LYS A 284 12.35 12.07 -20.38
C LYS A 284 12.50 13.54 -20.79
N THR A 285 12.58 13.83 -22.08
CA THR A 285 12.54 15.17 -22.63
C THR A 285 11.36 15.28 -23.61
N SER A 286 10.70 16.45 -23.67
CA SER A 286 9.53 16.69 -24.53
C SER A 286 9.81 16.50 -26.03
N SER A 287 11.08 16.42 -26.42
CA SER A 287 11.56 16.16 -27.78
C SER A 287 11.81 14.68 -28.10
N GLU A 288 11.81 13.79 -27.11
CA GLU A 288 12.09 12.36 -27.30
C GLU A 288 10.79 11.56 -27.36
N ILE A 289 10.25 11.31 -28.56
CA ILE A 289 9.26 10.25 -28.74
C ILE A 289 10.04 8.96 -29.01
N THR A 290 10.29 8.15 -27.98
CA THR A 290 11.24 7.02 -28.09
C THR A 290 10.61 5.63 -28.09
N ALA A 291 9.30 5.50 -27.85
CA ALA A 291 8.60 4.22 -27.89
C ALA A 291 7.07 4.40 -27.94
N THR A 292 6.36 3.45 -28.53
CA THR A 292 4.93 3.24 -28.29
C THR A 292 4.68 2.74 -26.86
N ARG A 293 3.45 2.88 -26.34
CA ARG A 293 3.07 2.33 -25.03
C ARG A 293 3.33 0.83 -24.92
N ALA A 294 3.10 0.08 -26.01
CA ALA A 294 3.43 -1.35 -26.08
C ALA A 294 4.93 -1.62 -25.90
N GLU A 295 5.78 -0.86 -26.59
CA GLU A 295 7.24 -1.01 -26.51
C GLU A 295 7.79 -0.62 -25.14
N ALA A 296 7.24 0.44 -24.53
CA ALA A 296 7.60 0.87 -23.19
C ALA A 296 7.23 -0.20 -22.14
N LEU A 297 6.03 -0.77 -22.24
CA LEU A 297 5.58 -1.86 -21.36
C LEU A 297 6.43 -3.12 -21.52
N ASN A 298 6.78 -3.48 -22.76
CA ASN A 298 7.65 -4.64 -23.03
C ASN A 298 9.09 -4.41 -22.57
N ARG A 299 9.60 -3.18 -22.61
CA ARG A 299 10.89 -2.83 -22.02
C ARG A 299 10.84 -2.97 -20.50
N LEU A 300 9.80 -2.43 -19.85
CA LEU A 300 9.60 -2.56 -18.41
C LEU A 300 9.55 -4.04 -17.98
N ARG A 301 8.79 -4.87 -18.70
CA ARG A 301 8.70 -6.32 -18.44
C ARG A 301 10.07 -7.01 -18.51
N ARG A 302 10.88 -6.71 -19.54
CA ARG A 302 12.25 -7.23 -19.68
C ARG A 302 13.17 -6.74 -18.55
N ASP A 303 13.11 -5.45 -18.22
CA ASP A 303 13.95 -4.85 -17.18
C ASP A 303 13.64 -5.44 -15.79
N HIS A 304 12.41 -5.91 -15.58
CA HIS A 304 11.94 -6.54 -14.35
C HIS A 304 11.91 -8.08 -14.40
N GLY A 305 12.44 -8.71 -15.46
CA GLY A 305 12.53 -10.17 -15.58
C GLY A 305 11.17 -10.89 -15.66
N VAL A 306 10.12 -10.18 -16.09
CA VAL A 306 8.82 -10.76 -16.40
C VAL A 306 8.83 -11.14 -17.88
N GLU A 307 9.45 -12.28 -18.19
CA GLU A 307 9.25 -12.90 -19.50
C GLU A 307 7.88 -13.60 -19.47
N GLU A 308 6.97 -13.19 -20.35
CA GLU A 308 5.86 -14.07 -20.70
C GLU A 308 6.49 -15.31 -21.33
N GLU A 309 6.28 -16.49 -20.74
CA GLU A 309 6.54 -17.76 -21.41
C GLU A 309 5.69 -17.79 -22.67
N ILE A 310 6.25 -17.30 -23.77
CA ILE A 310 5.73 -17.59 -25.09
C ILE A 310 6.06 -19.06 -25.29
N ASP A 311 5.04 -19.91 -25.21
CA ASP A 311 5.10 -21.34 -25.56
C ASP A 311 5.78 -21.46 -26.93
N SER A 312 7.09 -21.65 -26.89
CA SER A 312 7.94 -21.97 -28.02
C SER A 312 8.48 -23.35 -27.73
N GLU A 313 7.85 -24.34 -28.34
CA GLU A 313 8.33 -25.72 -28.41
C GLU A 313 9.66 -25.75 -29.18
N ALA A 314 10.76 -25.39 -28.54
CA ALA A 314 12.12 -25.72 -28.96
C ALA A 314 13.09 -25.47 -27.79
N GLY A 315 13.49 -26.54 -27.09
CA GLY A 315 14.38 -26.46 -25.95
C GLY A 315 15.80 -26.02 -26.29
N CYS A 316 16.50 -25.48 -25.28
CA CYS A 316 17.89 -25.81 -24.96
C CYS A 316 18.28 -25.18 -23.61
N ASP A 317 18.92 -25.96 -22.75
CA ASP A 317 19.52 -25.57 -21.47
C ASP A 317 20.46 -24.37 -21.59
N GLN A 318 20.16 -23.25 -20.90
CA GLN A 318 21.16 -22.30 -20.40
C GLN A 318 20.70 -21.65 -19.07
N ARG A 319 21.36 -22.01 -17.96
CA ARG A 319 21.27 -21.28 -16.69
C ARG A 319 21.95 -19.91 -16.84
N THR A 320 21.18 -18.83 -16.88
CA THR A 320 21.72 -17.47 -17.11
C THR A 320 22.30 -16.82 -15.86
N GLU A 321 23.42 -16.12 -16.05
CA GLU A 321 24.19 -15.26 -15.11
C GLU A 321 23.39 -14.18 -14.35
N ASN A 322 22.09 -14.04 -14.57
CA ASN A 322 21.29 -12.91 -14.11
C ASN A 322 21.02 -12.92 -12.59
N GLY A 323 20.98 -14.09 -11.95
CA GLY A 323 20.87 -14.21 -10.49
C GLY A 323 22.11 -13.72 -9.72
N ILE A 324 23.29 -13.73 -10.36
CA ILE A 324 24.55 -13.30 -9.76
C ILE A 324 24.66 -11.77 -9.76
N LYS A 325 24.08 -11.10 -10.77
CA LYS A 325 24.13 -9.63 -10.91
C LYS A 325 23.25 -8.89 -9.88
N LEU A 326 22.10 -9.46 -9.51
CA LEU A 326 21.23 -8.87 -8.46
C LEU A 326 21.86 -8.98 -7.06
N HIS A 327 22.49 -10.12 -6.76
CA HIS A 327 23.21 -10.34 -5.49
C HIS A 327 24.49 -9.47 -5.39
N ALA A 328 25.17 -9.22 -6.52
CA ALA A 328 26.33 -8.33 -6.58
C ALA A 328 25.96 -6.84 -6.43
N LYS A 329 24.79 -6.41 -6.92
CA LYS A 329 24.28 -5.04 -6.73
C LYS A 329 23.87 -4.80 -5.26
N PHE A 330 23.23 -5.79 -4.63
CA PHE A 330 22.88 -5.75 -3.21
C PHE A 330 24.12 -5.73 -2.29
N LYS A 331 25.16 -6.52 -2.60
CA LYS A 331 26.45 -6.48 -1.88
C LYS A 331 27.26 -5.20 -2.14
N ARG A 332 27.07 -4.51 -3.27
CA ARG A 332 27.69 -3.18 -3.50
C ARG A 332 27.01 -2.09 -2.69
N MET A 333 25.69 -2.10 -2.59
CA MET A 333 24.95 -1.21 -1.67
C MET A 333 25.40 -1.41 -0.22
N GLN A 334 25.52 -2.65 0.25
CA GLN A 334 26.01 -2.95 1.60
C GLN A 334 27.47 -2.54 1.86
N ARG A 335 28.32 -2.45 0.83
CA ARG A 335 29.73 -2.01 0.97
C ARG A 335 29.90 -0.51 0.84
N ALA A 336 29.06 0.17 0.05
CA ALA A 336 29.00 1.63 0.01
C ALA A 336 28.53 2.20 1.35
N PHE A 337 27.59 1.51 2.01
CA PHE A 337 27.05 1.89 3.32
C PHE A 337 28.06 1.80 4.48
N ALA A 338 29.14 1.01 4.33
CA ALA A 338 30.20 0.88 5.33
C ALA A 338 31.38 1.85 5.10
N ALA A 339 31.35 2.65 4.03
CA ALA A 339 32.49 3.45 3.59
C ALA A 339 32.26 4.98 3.66
N GLU A 340 31.03 5.44 3.88
CA GLU A 340 30.71 6.87 3.98
C GLU A 340 30.13 7.18 5.36
N GLU A 341 31.02 7.38 6.34
CA GLU A 341 30.66 8.08 7.57
C GLU A 341 30.65 9.59 7.33
N GLY A 342 29.51 10.21 7.60
CA GLY A 342 29.37 11.66 7.57
C GLY A 342 27.93 12.15 7.50
N ILE A 343 27.00 11.55 8.25
CA ILE A 343 25.65 12.12 8.44
C ILE A 343 25.38 12.13 9.94
N GLY A 344 25.00 13.30 10.47
CA GLY A 344 24.80 13.54 11.89
C GLY A 344 23.66 12.71 12.47
N GLU A 345 23.81 12.33 13.74
CA GLU A 345 22.81 11.63 14.54
C GLU A 345 21.55 12.48 14.70
N GLU A 346 20.58 12.31 13.81
CA GLU A 346 19.18 12.61 14.13
C GLU A 346 18.40 11.30 14.24
N SER A 347 17.71 11.14 15.37
CA SER A 347 17.06 9.92 15.84
C SER A 347 15.86 9.51 14.97
N LEU A 348 16.01 8.46 14.16
CA LEU A 348 14.89 7.80 13.47
C LEU A 348 14.20 6.80 14.41
N SER A 349 13.02 7.15 14.96
CA SER A 349 12.19 6.18 15.70
C SER A 349 10.97 5.72 14.87
N GLU A 350 10.59 4.46 15.03
CA GLU A 350 9.38 3.86 14.43
C GLU A 350 8.52 3.18 15.51
N TYR A 351 7.27 2.82 15.22
CA TYR A 351 6.32 2.29 16.19
C TYR A 351 5.57 1.06 15.70
N VAL A 352 5.25 0.15 16.61
CA VAL A 352 4.39 -1.02 16.37
C VAL A 352 3.22 -0.99 17.33
N GLU A 353 2.02 -1.13 16.81
CA GLU A 353 0.80 -1.13 17.61
C GLU A 353 0.23 -2.53 17.77
N LEU A 354 -0.34 -2.77 18.94
CA LEU A 354 -1.07 -3.98 19.30
C LEU A 354 -2.50 -3.62 19.68
N LEU A 355 -3.46 -4.14 18.91
CA LEU A 355 -4.90 -3.96 19.13
C LEU A 355 -5.53 -5.25 19.67
N PRO A 356 -6.52 -5.22 20.59
CA PRO A 356 -7.18 -6.44 21.06
C PRO A 356 -7.88 -7.17 19.91
N TYR A 357 -7.81 -8.50 19.88
CA TYR A 357 -8.25 -9.28 18.72
C TYR A 357 -9.77 -9.24 18.46
N ASP A 358 -10.59 -9.07 19.51
CA ASP A 358 -12.05 -8.92 19.42
C ASP A 358 -12.48 -7.57 18.80
N SER A 359 -11.51 -6.71 18.49
CA SER A 359 -11.70 -5.38 17.95
C SER A 359 -11.75 -5.30 16.41
N ILE A 360 -11.71 -6.42 15.68
CA ILE A 360 -11.66 -6.45 14.20
C ILE A 360 -12.97 -6.90 13.56
#